data_AF-A0A8T0IXR4-F1
#
_entry.id   AF-A0A8T0IXR4-F1
#
_cell.length_a   1.000
_cell.length_b   1.000
_cell.length_c   1.000
_cell.angle_alpha   90.00
_cell.angle_beta   90.00
_cell.angle_gamma   90.00
#
_symmetry.space_group_name_H-M   'P 1'
#
loop_
_entity.id
_entity.type
_entity.pdbx_description
1 polymer ?
#
loop_
_entity_poly.entity_id
_entity_poly.type
_entity_poly.pdbx_seq_one_letter_code
_entity_poly.pdbx_strand_id
1 'polypeptide(L)'
;MPTMAGALRALRLRHSLLQRVCSACADPSTSYASLGTVDVSTPGYFARSAGFATDAKRGRRVKKPAEIIDADNPNLDLEYTKQKLIQAAIDQISKKHGKETVMWLGRESRDRVEVVPTGSLNLDIALGVGGLPKGRVVEIFGQEASGKTTLALHVIAEAQKMGKGHCLFVDAEHALDMQFAEGIGVRTKDLLFVQPDYAEQALDTVDHFVRSTGVDVIVVDSVAALVPKAELEGDMGDAQMALQARLMSKALRRLTHSLNSSQCLLIFINQTRSKLNTGYGGGGPSAEVTAGGNALKFYASVRLQVRKKEQLKRGDVPFGSAVIVKVVKNKVSPPFRTAEFDIEYGKGISREGEILDLGVKHGLLGQSGSWFSYEGKNFANGREGAKKYLQEHTDIADALVGAIKEKVLGKSRPTEDVEDEGFLHEDDDAFEMDHGDNLEGTG
;
A
#
# COMPACT_ATOMS: atom_id res chain seq x y z
N MET A 1 -53.67 -15.86 29.23
CA MET A 1 -53.81 -16.92 28.22
C MET A 1 -54.66 -16.41 27.06
N PRO A 2 -54.07 -15.99 25.94
CA PRO A 2 -54.79 -15.71 24.71
C PRO A 2 -54.90 -16.98 23.85
N THR A 3 -56.06 -17.14 23.24
CA THR A 3 -56.59 -18.35 22.62
C THR A 3 -55.87 -18.74 21.32
N MET A 4 -55.68 -20.05 21.15
CA MET A 4 -55.05 -20.76 20.03
C MET A 4 -55.76 -20.63 18.65
N ALA A 5 -56.66 -19.65 18.46
CA ALA A 5 -57.42 -19.47 17.22
C ALA A 5 -56.84 -18.39 16.28
N GLY A 6 -55.89 -17.57 16.74
CA GLY A 6 -55.24 -16.53 15.92
C GLY A 6 -53.99 -17.00 15.14
N ALA A 7 -53.33 -18.08 15.59
CA ALA A 7 -52.06 -18.54 15.03
C ALA A 7 -52.20 -19.40 13.75
N LEU A 8 -53.40 -19.91 13.46
CA LEU A 8 -53.67 -20.79 12.30
C LEU A 8 -54.12 -20.05 11.03
N ARG A 9 -54.34 -18.73 11.09
CA ARG A 9 -54.67 -17.90 9.92
C ARG A 9 -53.46 -17.21 9.29
N ALA A 10 -52.32 -17.13 9.99
CA ALA A 10 -51.07 -16.59 9.46
C ALA A 10 -50.18 -17.63 8.75
N LEU A 11 -50.45 -18.93 8.93
CA LEU A 11 -49.70 -20.03 8.29
C LEU A 11 -50.30 -20.52 6.95
N ARG A 12 -51.47 -20.00 6.52
CA ARG A 12 -52.11 -20.35 5.24
C ARG A 12 -51.91 -19.32 4.11
N LEU A 13 -51.08 -18.29 4.34
CA LEU A 13 -50.75 -17.26 3.35
C LEU A 13 -49.25 -17.25 2.94
N ARG A 14 -48.47 -18.25 3.36
CA ARG A 14 -47.05 -18.41 2.97
C ARG A 14 -46.75 -19.64 2.11
N HIS A 15 -47.77 -20.39 1.68
CA HIS A 15 -47.59 -21.61 0.87
C HIS A 15 -48.11 -21.50 -0.58
N SER A 16 -48.50 -20.30 -1.05
CA SER A 16 -49.01 -20.08 -2.43
C SER A 16 -48.19 -19.09 -3.28
N LEU A 17 -46.99 -18.70 -2.82
CA LEU A 17 -46.10 -17.78 -3.55
C LEU A 17 -44.76 -18.40 -3.99
N LEU A 18 -44.58 -19.72 -3.78
CA LEU A 18 -43.37 -20.47 -4.18
C LEU A 18 -43.60 -21.43 -5.36
N GLN A 19 -44.67 -21.26 -6.13
CA GLN A 19 -45.00 -22.17 -7.23
C GLN A 19 -45.42 -21.50 -8.55
N ARG A 20 -45.03 -20.23 -8.78
CA ARG A 20 -45.26 -19.55 -10.06
C ARG A 20 -44.12 -18.59 -10.45
N VAL A 21 -42.93 -19.13 -10.67
CA VAL A 21 -41.98 -18.65 -11.70
C VAL A 21 -41.20 -19.87 -12.20
N CYS A 22 -41.90 -20.78 -12.86
CA CYS A 22 -41.31 -21.93 -13.56
C CYS A 22 -42.09 -22.10 -14.87
N SER A 23 -41.93 -21.14 -15.79
CA SER A 23 -42.25 -21.25 -17.23
C SER A 23 -41.93 -19.93 -17.94
N ALA A 24 -40.67 -19.73 -18.34
CA ALA A 24 -40.28 -18.77 -19.38
C ALA A 24 -38.78 -18.96 -19.71
N CYS A 25 -38.43 -20.10 -20.33
CA CYS A 25 -37.14 -20.29 -20.99
C CYS A 25 -37.38 -21.00 -22.33
N ALA A 26 -37.47 -20.20 -23.38
CA ALA A 26 -37.31 -20.49 -24.81
C ALA A 26 -36.94 -19.10 -25.40
N ASP A 27 -35.82 -18.84 -26.09
CA ASP A 27 -35.12 -19.63 -27.10
C ASP A 27 -33.64 -19.14 -27.26
N PRO A 28 -32.81 -19.76 -28.13
CA PRO A 28 -31.37 -19.91 -27.96
C PRO A 28 -30.48 -19.18 -29.00
N SER A 29 -29.25 -18.85 -28.59
CA SER A 29 -28.01 -18.79 -29.41
C SER A 29 -26.89 -18.37 -28.46
N THR A 30 -25.85 -19.15 -28.15
CA THR A 30 -24.79 -19.57 -29.06
C THR A 30 -23.95 -20.63 -28.33
N SER A 31 -23.63 -21.70 -29.04
CA SER A 31 -23.05 -22.96 -28.57
C SER A 31 -21.57 -22.87 -28.15
N TYR A 32 -21.27 -23.44 -26.98
CA TYR A 32 -19.97 -24.03 -26.63
C TYR A 32 -20.18 -25.54 -26.43
N ALA A 33 -19.49 -26.36 -27.20
CA ALA A 33 -19.21 -27.79 -26.98
C ALA A 33 -18.31 -28.24 -28.16
N SER A 34 -17.33 -29.11 -28.04
CA SER A 34 -16.90 -30.00 -26.97
C SER A 34 -15.58 -30.66 -27.38
N LEU A 35 -14.80 -31.05 -26.38
CA LEU A 35 -13.77 -32.09 -26.46
C LEU A 35 -14.31 -33.38 -27.07
N GLY A 36 -13.49 -34.11 -27.84
CA GLY A 36 -13.80 -35.48 -28.24
C GLY A 36 -12.79 -36.12 -29.19
N THR A 37 -11.98 -37.03 -28.62
CA THR A 37 -11.59 -38.35 -29.16
C THR A 37 -10.70 -38.47 -30.40
N VAL A 38 -9.56 -39.13 -30.18
CA VAL A 38 -8.67 -39.77 -31.16
C VAL A 38 -9.19 -41.18 -31.41
N ASP A 39 -9.38 -41.61 -32.67
CA ASP A 39 -9.01 -42.97 -33.08
C ASP A 39 -8.95 -43.20 -34.61
N VAL A 40 -8.19 -44.23 -34.96
CA VAL A 40 -7.54 -44.62 -36.22
C VAL A 40 -8.47 -45.13 -37.34
N SER A 41 -8.16 -44.82 -38.63
CA SER A 41 -8.28 -45.75 -39.80
C SER A 41 -7.90 -45.12 -41.17
N THR A 42 -6.99 -45.77 -41.90
CA THR A 42 -6.75 -45.71 -43.37
C THR A 42 -7.73 -46.68 -44.10
N PRO A 43 -7.78 -46.88 -45.46
CA PRO A 43 -6.92 -46.42 -46.59
C PRO A 43 -7.62 -46.06 -47.96
N GLY A 44 -6.83 -45.55 -48.94
CA GLY A 44 -6.97 -45.79 -50.40
C GLY A 44 -7.67 -44.72 -51.26
N TYR A 45 -7.35 -44.44 -52.54
CA TYR A 45 -6.41 -44.99 -53.53
C TYR A 45 -6.40 -44.10 -54.82
N PHE A 46 -5.37 -44.29 -55.68
CA PHE A 46 -5.12 -43.88 -57.10
C PHE A 46 -3.99 -42.83 -57.32
N ALA A 47 -2.73 -43.23 -57.56
CA ALA A 47 -2.06 -43.71 -58.81
C ALA A 47 -1.69 -42.53 -59.76
N ARG A 48 -0.46 -42.33 -60.29
CA ARG A 48 0.48 -43.21 -61.00
C ARG A 48 1.93 -42.66 -61.02
N SER A 49 2.84 -43.56 -61.39
CA SER A 49 4.31 -43.59 -61.44
C SER A 49 5.03 -42.90 -62.63
N ALA A 50 6.26 -42.40 -62.38
CA ALA A 50 7.49 -42.48 -63.20
C ALA A 50 8.62 -41.80 -62.38
N GLY A 51 9.90 -42.19 -62.28
CA GLY A 51 10.75 -43.25 -62.81
C GLY A 51 12.21 -42.91 -62.39
N PHE A 52 12.94 -43.90 -61.88
CA PHE A 52 14.42 -44.06 -61.82
C PHE A 52 15.41 -43.01 -61.25
N ALA A 53 16.23 -43.57 -60.33
CA ALA A 53 17.69 -43.46 -60.17
C ALA A 53 18.36 -42.29 -59.39
N THR A 54 18.89 -42.69 -58.23
CA THR A 54 20.13 -42.31 -57.52
C THR A 54 21.12 -41.37 -58.21
N ASP A 55 21.57 -40.30 -57.52
CA ASP A 55 23.00 -40.09 -57.21
C ASP A 55 23.26 -39.00 -56.12
N ALA A 56 24.48 -39.06 -55.60
CA ALA A 56 25.16 -38.48 -54.46
C ALA A 56 25.11 -36.96 -54.13
N LYS A 57 25.29 -36.71 -52.81
CA LYS A 57 26.12 -35.67 -52.15
C LYS A 57 25.98 -34.19 -52.58
N ARG A 58 25.62 -33.33 -51.62
CA ARG A 58 26.52 -32.29 -51.03
C ARG A 58 25.79 -31.49 -49.95
N GLY A 59 26.39 -31.42 -48.78
CA GLY A 59 25.86 -30.71 -47.61
C GLY A 59 25.89 -29.19 -47.75
N ARG A 60 24.98 -28.53 -47.04
CA ARG A 60 25.01 -27.08 -46.80
C ARG A 60 24.99 -26.86 -45.29
N ARG A 61 26.15 -26.50 -44.73
CA ARG A 61 26.33 -26.07 -43.34
C ARG A 61 25.50 -24.80 -43.10
N VAL A 62 24.64 -24.83 -42.08
CA VAL A 62 24.05 -23.63 -41.49
C VAL A 62 25.19 -22.87 -40.78
N LYS A 63 25.47 -21.63 -41.20
CA LYS A 63 26.44 -20.75 -40.53
C LYS A 63 25.87 -20.34 -39.16
N LYS A 64 26.61 -20.60 -38.08
CA LYS A 64 26.40 -19.93 -36.78
C LYS A 64 26.72 -18.43 -36.95
N PRO A 65 26.00 -17.51 -36.30
CA PRO A 65 26.41 -16.11 -36.26
C PRO A 65 27.76 -16.01 -35.53
N ALA A 66 28.67 -15.25 -36.13
CA ALA A 66 30.05 -15.09 -35.71
C ALA A 66 30.14 -14.33 -34.38
N GLU A 67 30.95 -14.84 -33.46
CA GLU A 67 31.44 -14.08 -32.31
C GLU A 67 32.35 -12.97 -32.87
N ILE A 68 31.94 -11.72 -32.72
CA ILE A 68 32.83 -10.57 -32.87
C ILE A 68 33.69 -10.58 -31.60
N ILE A 69 34.96 -10.95 -31.77
CA ILE A 69 35.98 -10.93 -30.73
C ILE A 69 36.92 -9.80 -31.16
N ASP A 70 36.80 -8.63 -30.54
CA ASP A 70 37.74 -7.53 -30.74
C ASP A 70 39.03 -7.85 -29.96
N ALA A 71 40.08 -8.24 -30.67
CA ALA A 71 41.32 -8.78 -30.09
C ALA A 71 42.19 -7.75 -29.34
N ASP A 72 41.77 -6.48 -29.27
CA ASP A 72 42.61 -5.37 -28.82
C ASP A 72 42.28 -4.84 -27.41
N ASN A 73 41.36 -5.45 -26.65
CA ASN A 73 41.11 -5.07 -25.25
C ASN A 73 40.72 -6.25 -24.33
N PRO A 74 41.68 -6.90 -23.63
CA PRO A 74 41.43 -8.08 -22.80
C PRO A 74 40.53 -7.83 -21.58
N ASN A 75 40.29 -6.56 -21.22
CA ASN A 75 39.37 -6.22 -20.14
C ASN A 75 37.88 -6.27 -20.58
N LEU A 76 37.60 -6.00 -21.86
CA LEU A 76 36.24 -6.06 -22.41
C LEU A 76 35.69 -7.51 -22.43
N ASP A 77 36.53 -8.47 -22.83
CA ASP A 77 36.20 -9.89 -22.88
C ASP A 77 35.88 -10.48 -21.49
N LEU A 78 36.62 -10.02 -20.47
CA LEU A 78 36.43 -10.46 -19.09
C LEU A 78 35.13 -9.90 -18.51
N GLU A 79 34.79 -8.65 -18.82
CA GLU A 79 33.55 -8.01 -18.37
C GLU A 79 32.32 -8.64 -19.02
N TYR A 80 32.37 -8.87 -20.34
CA TYR A 80 31.31 -9.58 -21.08
C TYR A 80 31.09 -11.00 -20.53
N THR A 81 32.18 -11.73 -20.26
CA THR A 81 32.11 -13.08 -19.66
C THR A 81 31.48 -13.04 -18.26
N LYS A 82 31.85 -12.07 -17.42
CA LYS A 82 31.25 -11.88 -16.09
C LYS A 82 29.76 -11.57 -16.18
N GLN A 83 29.35 -10.68 -17.09
CA GLN A 83 27.95 -10.34 -17.29
C GLN A 83 27.13 -11.55 -17.74
N LYS A 84 27.66 -12.37 -18.65
CA LYS A 84 27.01 -13.60 -19.12
C LYS A 84 26.87 -14.65 -18.01
N LEU A 85 27.89 -14.81 -17.16
CA LEU A 85 27.85 -15.69 -15.99
C LEU A 85 26.82 -15.22 -14.96
N ILE A 86 26.78 -13.90 -14.69
CA ILE A 86 25.78 -13.32 -13.79
C ILE A 86 24.37 -13.54 -14.34
N GLN A 87 24.15 -13.30 -15.63
CA GLN A 87 22.83 -13.52 -16.25
C GLN A 87 22.41 -14.99 -16.17
N ALA A 88 23.32 -15.94 -16.45
CA ALA A 88 23.04 -17.36 -16.29
C ALA A 88 22.70 -17.75 -14.85
N ALA A 89 23.38 -17.15 -13.86
CA ALA A 89 23.07 -17.35 -12.45
C ALA A 89 21.69 -16.78 -12.07
N ILE A 90 21.35 -15.58 -12.56
CA ILE A 90 20.03 -14.96 -12.37
C ILE A 90 18.93 -15.87 -12.96
N ASP A 91 19.12 -16.39 -14.17
CA ASP A 91 18.16 -17.26 -14.83
C ASP A 91 17.98 -18.58 -14.08
N GLN A 92 19.07 -19.16 -13.58
CA GLN A 92 19.04 -20.38 -12.77
C GLN A 92 18.30 -20.18 -11.45
N ILE A 93 18.57 -19.07 -10.74
CA ILE A 93 17.90 -18.75 -9.49
C ILE A 93 16.41 -18.46 -9.74
N SER A 94 16.10 -17.68 -10.78
CA SER A 94 14.74 -17.34 -11.19
C SER A 94 13.92 -18.57 -11.56
N LYS A 95 14.53 -19.55 -12.25
CA LYS A 95 13.87 -20.82 -12.58
C LYS A 95 13.59 -21.68 -11.35
N LYS A 96 14.47 -21.65 -10.34
CA LYS A 96 14.35 -22.48 -9.14
C LYS A 96 13.44 -21.86 -8.07
N HIS A 97 13.44 -20.54 -7.94
CA HIS A 97 12.82 -19.83 -6.82
C HIS A 97 11.73 -18.82 -7.25
N GLY A 98 11.58 -18.56 -8.55
CA GLY A 98 10.63 -17.59 -9.12
C GLY A 98 11.31 -16.32 -9.61
N LYS A 99 10.75 -15.67 -10.65
CA LYS A 99 11.34 -14.51 -11.34
C LYS A 99 11.63 -13.32 -10.43
N GLU A 100 10.86 -13.14 -9.34
CA GLU A 100 11.04 -12.03 -8.39
C GLU A 100 12.11 -12.29 -7.33
N THR A 101 12.77 -13.45 -7.35
CA THR A 101 13.78 -13.79 -6.32
C THR A 101 15.06 -13.00 -6.47
N VAL A 102 15.47 -12.72 -7.72
CA VAL A 102 16.69 -11.97 -8.04
C VAL A 102 16.41 -11.05 -9.20
N MET A 103 16.56 -9.76 -8.96
CA MET A 103 16.35 -8.70 -9.93
C MET A 103 17.43 -7.63 -9.80
N TRP A 104 17.63 -6.86 -10.85
CA TRP A 104 18.51 -5.71 -10.84
C TRP A 104 17.81 -4.52 -10.16
N LEU A 105 18.41 -3.99 -9.09
CA LEU A 105 17.77 -2.96 -8.25
C LEU A 105 17.37 -1.66 -8.99
N GLY A 106 18.07 -1.31 -10.08
CA GLY A 106 17.88 -0.04 -10.79
C GLY A 106 17.53 -0.16 -12.27
N ARG A 107 17.33 -1.37 -12.81
CA ARG A 107 16.99 -1.57 -14.24
C ARG A 107 15.49 -1.55 -14.50
N GLU A 108 14.68 -1.67 -13.46
CA GLU A 108 13.25 -1.39 -13.51
C GLU A 108 13.02 0.04 -13.02
N SER A 109 12.15 0.79 -13.71
CA SER A 109 11.70 2.10 -13.23
C SER A 109 11.16 1.91 -11.81
N ARG A 110 11.72 2.61 -10.81
CA ARG A 110 11.24 2.53 -9.42
C ARG A 110 9.72 2.68 -9.42
N ASP A 111 8.99 1.58 -9.24
CA ASP A 111 7.57 1.67 -8.98
C ASP A 111 7.43 2.54 -7.73
N ARG A 112 6.71 3.64 -7.88
CA ARG A 112 6.40 4.51 -6.73
C ARG A 112 5.74 3.60 -5.72
N VAL A 113 6.31 3.52 -4.52
CA VAL A 113 5.74 2.75 -3.41
C VAL A 113 4.25 3.12 -3.34
N GLU A 114 3.38 2.13 -3.54
CA GLU A 114 1.95 2.37 -3.46
C GLU A 114 1.61 2.77 -2.01
N VAL A 115 0.79 3.81 -1.85
CA VAL A 115 0.47 4.38 -0.53
C VAL A 115 -1.03 4.53 -0.35
N VAL A 116 -1.46 4.45 0.91
CA VAL A 116 -2.79 4.83 1.37
C VAL A 116 -2.69 6.19 2.07
N PRO A 117 -3.44 7.23 1.64
CA PRO A 117 -3.47 8.52 2.33
C PRO A 117 -3.89 8.38 3.79
N THR A 118 -3.37 9.23 4.66
CA THR A 118 -3.66 9.15 6.10
C THR A 118 -4.95 9.88 6.50
N GLY A 119 -5.53 10.65 5.58
CA GLY A 119 -6.61 11.59 5.87
C GLY A 119 -6.12 12.93 6.46
N SER A 120 -4.82 13.05 6.77
CA SER A 120 -4.16 14.31 7.15
C SER A 120 -3.17 14.73 6.06
N LEU A 121 -3.37 15.92 5.50
CA LEU A 121 -2.47 16.45 4.48
C LEU A 121 -1.07 16.74 5.06
N ASN A 122 -1.02 17.25 6.29
CA ASN A 122 0.26 17.50 6.95
C ASN A 122 1.03 16.20 7.19
N LEU A 123 0.33 15.13 7.57
CA LEU A 123 0.97 13.84 7.82
C LEU A 123 1.43 13.16 6.53
N ASP A 124 0.66 13.23 5.46
CA ASP A 124 1.05 12.71 4.14
C ASP A 124 2.33 13.40 3.62
N ILE A 125 2.43 14.72 3.81
CA ILE A 125 3.63 15.51 3.52
C ILE A 125 4.80 15.11 4.43
N ALA A 126 4.55 14.93 5.72
CA ALA A 126 5.57 14.52 6.69
C ALA A 126 6.10 13.10 6.41
N LEU A 127 5.28 12.21 5.86
CA LEU A 127 5.69 10.88 5.40
C LEU A 127 6.57 10.96 4.14
N GLY A 128 6.43 12.01 3.33
CA GLY A 128 7.24 12.32 2.15
C GLY A 128 6.91 11.48 0.91
N VAL A 129 6.27 10.34 1.08
CA VAL A 129 5.71 9.52 -0.02
C VAL A 129 4.22 9.79 -0.26
N GLY A 130 3.60 10.68 0.53
CA GLY A 130 2.20 11.06 0.36
C GLY A 130 1.17 10.14 1.04
N GLY A 131 1.62 9.23 1.91
CA GLY A 131 0.74 8.33 2.66
C GLY A 131 1.50 7.17 3.31
N LEU A 132 0.76 6.19 3.84
CA LEU A 132 1.32 4.97 4.43
C LEU A 132 1.63 3.93 3.37
N PRO A 133 2.82 3.31 3.38
CA PRO A 133 3.23 2.37 2.33
C PRO A 133 2.46 1.05 2.41
N LYS A 134 1.85 0.65 1.31
CA LYS A 134 1.21 -0.67 1.13
C LYS A 134 2.23 -1.80 1.20
N GLY A 135 1.74 -2.99 1.56
CA GLY A 135 2.56 -4.20 1.75
C GLY A 135 3.51 -4.14 2.95
N ARG A 136 3.31 -3.20 3.88
CA ARG A 136 4.19 -2.97 5.03
C ARG A 136 3.42 -2.93 6.34
N VAL A 137 4.18 -3.14 7.42
CA VAL A 137 3.71 -2.95 8.80
C VAL A 137 3.91 -1.50 9.23
N VAL A 138 2.89 -0.89 9.83
CA VAL A 138 2.92 0.44 10.45
C VAL A 138 2.53 0.32 11.91
N GLU A 139 3.22 1.04 12.80
CA GLU A 139 2.83 1.16 14.21
C GLU A 139 2.38 2.60 14.51
N ILE A 140 1.18 2.75 15.06
CA ILE A 140 0.66 4.02 15.59
C ILE A 140 0.59 3.89 17.10
N PHE A 141 1.38 4.69 17.82
CA PHE A 141 1.48 4.57 19.28
C PHE A 141 1.43 5.91 19.99
N GLY A 142 1.02 5.91 21.25
CA GLY A 142 0.86 7.12 22.04
C GLY A 142 0.06 6.88 23.32
N GLN A 143 -0.19 7.95 24.06
CA GLN A 143 -1.02 7.91 25.25
C GLN A 143 -2.49 7.61 24.90
N GLU A 144 -3.29 7.28 25.90
CA GLU A 144 -4.74 7.19 25.76
C GLU A 144 -5.33 8.51 25.28
N ALA A 145 -6.45 8.44 24.55
CA ALA A 145 -7.15 9.61 23.99
C ALA A 145 -6.28 10.56 23.13
N SER A 146 -5.13 10.10 22.61
CA SER A 146 -4.26 10.93 21.76
C SER A 146 -4.71 11.02 20.29
N GLY A 147 -5.70 10.21 19.87
CA GLY A 147 -6.21 10.18 18.49
C GLY A 147 -5.70 9.02 17.62
N LYS A 148 -5.14 7.97 18.23
CA LYS A 148 -4.59 6.79 17.51
C LYS A 148 -5.65 6.07 16.67
N THR A 149 -6.75 5.67 17.30
CA THR A 149 -7.88 4.99 16.64
C THR A 149 -8.53 5.90 15.62
N THR A 150 -8.69 7.19 15.93
CA THR A 150 -9.18 8.20 14.97
C THR A 150 -8.32 8.24 13.70
N LEU A 151 -6.99 8.32 13.84
CA LEU A 151 -6.08 8.31 12.70
C LEU A 151 -6.18 7.01 11.89
N ALA A 152 -6.28 5.85 12.55
CA ALA A 152 -6.43 4.57 11.86
C ALA A 152 -7.77 4.47 11.11
N LEU A 153 -8.86 4.98 11.67
CA LEU A 153 -10.16 5.06 11.02
C LEU A 153 -10.14 5.99 9.79
N HIS A 154 -9.40 7.10 9.84
CA HIS A 154 -9.18 7.94 8.65
C HIS A 154 -8.44 7.20 7.54
N VAL A 155 -7.41 6.42 7.88
CA VAL A 155 -6.71 5.58 6.88
C VAL A 155 -7.67 4.57 6.25
N ILE A 156 -8.55 3.94 7.04
CA ILE A 156 -9.59 3.04 6.53
C ILE A 156 -10.55 3.81 5.60
N ALA A 157 -11.03 4.98 6.01
CA ALA A 157 -11.94 5.78 5.19
C ALA A 157 -11.30 6.17 3.85
N GLU A 158 -10.03 6.58 3.84
CA GLU A 158 -9.29 6.90 2.61
C GLU A 158 -9.08 5.66 1.73
N ALA A 159 -8.70 4.51 2.31
CA ALA A 159 -8.59 3.26 1.57
C ALA A 159 -9.92 2.85 0.92
N GLN A 160 -11.03 2.98 1.66
CA GLN A 160 -12.37 2.72 1.14
C GLN A 160 -12.73 3.70 0.02
N LYS A 161 -12.38 4.99 0.11
CA LYS A 161 -12.61 5.97 -0.97
C LYS A 161 -11.85 5.64 -2.25
N MET A 162 -10.66 5.06 -2.14
CA MET A 162 -9.87 4.63 -3.30
C MET A 162 -10.53 3.46 -4.07
N GLY A 163 -11.48 2.73 -3.46
CA GLY A 163 -12.36 1.79 -4.13
C GLY A 163 -11.70 0.49 -4.61
N LYS A 164 -10.50 0.17 -4.13
CA LYS A 164 -9.70 -0.97 -4.63
C LYS A 164 -9.74 -2.25 -3.79
N GLY A 165 -10.39 -2.24 -2.63
CA GLY A 165 -10.51 -3.44 -1.80
C GLY A 165 -11.17 -3.22 -0.44
N HIS A 166 -11.24 -4.30 0.33
CA HIS A 166 -11.88 -4.31 1.65
C HIS A 166 -10.91 -3.86 2.74
N CYS A 167 -11.48 -3.38 3.85
CA CYS A 167 -10.74 -3.09 5.07
C CYS A 167 -11.16 -4.05 6.17
N LEU A 168 -10.25 -4.35 7.08
CA LEU A 168 -10.50 -5.16 8.27
C LEU A 168 -10.08 -4.41 9.52
N PHE A 169 -10.95 -4.38 10.51
CA PHE A 169 -10.66 -3.88 11.85
C PHE A 169 -10.71 -5.03 12.85
N VAL A 170 -9.60 -5.27 13.54
CA VAL A 170 -9.47 -6.24 14.63
C VAL A 170 -9.49 -5.47 15.93
N ASP A 171 -10.62 -5.53 16.63
CA ASP A 171 -10.87 -4.83 17.90
C ASP A 171 -10.62 -5.77 19.07
N ALA A 172 -9.36 -5.77 19.54
CA ALA A 172 -8.96 -6.45 20.76
C ALA A 172 -9.28 -5.64 22.03
N GLU A 173 -9.50 -4.32 21.92
CA GLU A 173 -9.90 -3.47 23.07
C GLU A 173 -11.42 -3.47 23.34
N HIS A 174 -12.23 -4.04 22.43
CA HIS A 174 -13.69 -4.04 22.49
C HIS A 174 -14.29 -2.64 22.66
N ALA A 175 -13.70 -1.64 22.02
CA ALA A 175 -13.96 -0.23 22.26
C ALA A 175 -14.35 0.58 21.02
N LEU A 176 -14.50 -0.06 19.85
CA LEU A 176 -14.85 0.66 18.62
C LEU A 176 -16.29 1.17 18.64
N ASP A 177 -16.45 2.49 18.52
CA ASP A 177 -17.74 3.15 18.30
C ASP A 177 -18.05 3.25 16.80
N MET A 178 -19.09 2.53 16.36
CA MET A 178 -19.56 2.52 14.97
C MET A 178 -20.08 3.88 14.50
N GLN A 179 -20.80 4.62 15.37
CA GLN A 179 -21.35 5.94 15.00
C GLN A 179 -20.23 6.94 14.77
N PHE A 180 -19.20 6.88 15.61
CA PHE A 180 -18.01 7.71 15.44
C PHE A 180 -17.24 7.36 14.16
N ALA A 181 -17.09 6.08 13.84
CA ALA A 181 -16.46 5.65 12.59
C ALA A 181 -17.22 6.14 11.35
N GLU A 182 -18.56 6.07 11.35
CA GLU A 182 -19.39 6.64 10.29
C GLU A 182 -19.23 8.17 10.19
N GLY A 183 -19.15 8.87 11.32
CA GLY A 183 -18.90 10.31 11.37
C GLY A 183 -17.57 10.74 10.74
N ILE A 184 -16.54 9.88 10.81
CA ILE A 184 -15.24 10.06 10.13
C ILE A 184 -15.35 9.82 8.61
N GLY A 185 -16.39 9.13 8.16
CA GLY A 185 -16.60 8.75 6.76
C GLY A 185 -16.21 7.31 6.44
N VAL A 186 -16.07 6.44 7.45
CA VAL A 186 -15.91 5.00 7.25
C VAL A 186 -17.24 4.41 6.79
N ARG A 187 -17.21 3.64 5.70
CA ARG A 187 -18.35 2.83 5.25
C ARG A 187 -18.39 1.54 6.06
N THR A 188 -19.09 1.58 7.19
CA THR A 188 -19.23 0.45 8.13
C THR A 188 -19.79 -0.81 7.50
N LYS A 189 -20.71 -0.68 6.54
CA LYS A 189 -21.27 -1.82 5.78
C LYS A 189 -20.23 -2.60 4.99
N ASP A 190 -19.14 -1.94 4.60
CA ASP A 190 -18.05 -2.51 3.80
C ASP A 190 -16.78 -2.75 4.64
N LEU A 191 -16.89 -2.63 5.97
CA LEU A 191 -15.78 -2.85 6.91
C LEU A 191 -15.93 -4.23 7.57
N LEU A 192 -14.95 -5.10 7.35
CA LEU A 192 -14.86 -6.34 8.10
C LEU A 192 -14.45 -6.02 9.53
N PHE A 193 -15.11 -6.66 10.50
CA PHE A 193 -14.88 -6.43 11.91
C PHE A 193 -14.69 -7.76 12.64
N VAL A 194 -13.63 -7.86 13.44
CA VAL A 194 -13.29 -9.07 14.20
C VAL A 194 -13.01 -8.69 15.65
N GLN A 195 -13.65 -9.40 16.56
CA GLN A 195 -13.39 -9.33 18.00
C GLN A 195 -12.78 -10.66 18.45
N PRO A 196 -11.46 -10.74 18.60
CA PRO A 196 -10.79 -11.97 19.01
C PRO A 196 -10.89 -12.18 20.52
N ASP A 197 -10.97 -13.45 20.94
CA ASP A 197 -10.92 -13.86 22.34
C ASP A 197 -9.48 -13.87 22.89
N TYR A 198 -8.49 -14.15 22.03
CA TYR A 198 -7.07 -14.24 22.41
C TYR A 198 -6.11 -13.85 21.28
N ALA A 199 -4.85 -13.55 21.63
CA ALA A 199 -3.86 -12.99 20.72
C ALA A 199 -3.54 -13.87 19.50
N GLU A 200 -3.40 -15.18 19.70
CA GLU A 200 -3.12 -16.12 18.61
C GLU A 200 -4.25 -16.13 17.59
N GLN A 201 -5.52 -16.11 18.02
CA GLN A 201 -6.68 -16.06 17.14
C GLN A 201 -6.68 -14.76 16.32
N ALA A 202 -6.40 -13.63 16.95
CA ALA A 202 -6.31 -12.33 16.26
C ALA A 202 -5.25 -12.37 15.15
N LEU A 203 -4.03 -12.79 15.50
CA LEU A 203 -2.89 -12.79 14.57
C LEU A 203 -3.04 -13.84 13.47
N ASP A 204 -3.59 -15.02 13.77
CA ASP A 204 -3.90 -16.02 12.75
C ASP A 204 -5.00 -15.52 11.81
N THR A 205 -6.04 -14.83 12.31
CA THR A 205 -7.08 -14.23 11.47
C THR A 205 -6.49 -13.20 10.50
N VAL A 206 -5.63 -12.30 11.00
CA VAL A 206 -4.89 -11.34 10.17
C VAL A 206 -4.07 -12.06 9.10
N ASP A 207 -3.35 -13.12 9.46
CA ASP A 207 -2.51 -13.89 8.56
C ASP A 207 -3.31 -14.59 7.43
N HIS A 208 -4.54 -15.02 7.72
CA HIS A 208 -5.46 -15.55 6.69
C HIS A 208 -5.93 -14.46 5.73
N PHE A 209 -6.35 -13.30 6.23
CA PHE A 209 -6.81 -12.21 5.37
C PHE A 209 -5.69 -11.64 4.50
N VAL A 210 -4.49 -11.47 5.04
CA VAL A 210 -3.30 -11.04 4.26
C VAL A 210 -3.03 -12.02 3.11
N ARG A 211 -3.09 -13.34 3.36
CA ARG A 211 -2.87 -14.36 2.32
C ARG A 211 -3.99 -14.44 1.28
N SER A 212 -5.21 -14.05 1.65
CA SER A 212 -6.35 -14.04 0.73
C SER A 212 -6.28 -12.94 -0.34
N THR A 213 -5.37 -11.96 -0.16
CA THR A 213 -5.18 -10.79 -1.04
C THR A 213 -6.45 -9.94 -1.29
N GLY A 214 -7.53 -10.16 -0.53
CA GLY A 214 -8.80 -9.44 -0.69
C GLY A 214 -8.94 -8.19 0.19
N VAL A 215 -7.93 -7.88 1.01
CA VAL A 215 -7.95 -6.80 1.99
C VAL A 215 -6.76 -5.87 1.77
N ASP A 216 -7.04 -4.57 1.61
CA ASP A 216 -6.01 -3.55 1.39
C ASP A 216 -5.44 -3.01 2.70
N VAL A 217 -6.28 -2.85 3.72
CA VAL A 217 -5.90 -2.28 5.02
C VAL A 217 -6.45 -3.14 6.15
N ILE A 218 -5.56 -3.52 7.06
CA ILE A 218 -5.90 -4.19 8.31
C ILE A 218 -5.44 -3.32 9.46
N VAL A 219 -6.34 -3.01 10.40
CA VAL A 219 -6.03 -2.34 11.66
C VAL A 219 -6.20 -3.31 12.82
N VAL A 220 -5.22 -3.35 13.73
CA VAL A 220 -5.29 -4.11 14.98
C VAL A 220 -5.25 -3.13 16.16
N ASP A 221 -6.38 -3.00 16.85
CA ASP A 221 -6.57 -2.10 18.00
C ASP A 221 -6.86 -2.90 19.27
N SER A 222 -5.92 -3.13 20.18
CA SER A 222 -4.52 -2.71 20.16
C SER A 222 -3.58 -3.86 20.56
N VAL A 223 -2.28 -3.69 20.30
CA VAL A 223 -1.25 -4.67 20.67
C VAL A 223 -1.25 -4.94 22.18
N ALA A 224 -1.56 -3.93 23.00
CA ALA A 224 -1.56 -4.09 24.45
C ALA A 224 -2.67 -5.05 24.92
N ALA A 225 -3.77 -5.16 24.17
CA ALA A 225 -4.89 -6.04 24.46
C ALA A 225 -4.77 -7.44 23.82
N LEU A 226 -3.71 -7.70 23.04
CA LEU A 226 -3.43 -9.03 22.52
C LEU A 226 -2.85 -9.92 23.64
N VAL A 227 -3.73 -10.45 24.48
CA VAL A 227 -3.38 -11.38 25.57
C VAL A 227 -3.31 -12.81 25.02
N PRO A 228 -2.17 -13.52 25.19
CA PRO A 228 -2.06 -14.90 24.76
C PRO A 228 -3.02 -15.84 25.47
N LYS A 229 -3.43 -16.91 24.77
CA LYS A 229 -4.37 -17.89 25.34
C LYS A 229 -3.90 -18.48 26.67
N ALA A 230 -2.62 -18.83 26.77
CA ALA A 230 -2.05 -19.40 27.99
C ALA A 230 -2.10 -18.42 29.18
N GLU A 231 -2.05 -17.11 28.92
CA GLU A 231 -2.12 -16.07 29.96
C GLU A 231 -3.57 -15.85 30.41
N LEU A 232 -4.53 -15.98 29.50
CA LEU A 232 -5.97 -15.90 29.82
C LEU A 232 -6.49 -17.10 30.61
N GLU A 233 -5.98 -18.30 30.32
CA GLU A 233 -6.38 -19.55 30.99
C GLU A 233 -5.57 -19.83 32.28
N GLY A 234 -4.47 -19.10 32.49
CA GLY A 234 -3.60 -19.25 33.67
C GLY A 234 -4.15 -18.54 34.91
N ASP A 235 -3.63 -18.91 36.07
CA ASP A 235 -3.95 -18.21 37.32
C ASP A 235 -3.31 -16.82 37.34
N MET A 236 -3.93 -15.84 37.99
CA MET A 236 -3.43 -14.44 38.05
C MET A 236 -2.00 -14.31 38.60
N GLY A 237 -1.50 -15.31 39.33
CA GLY A 237 -0.15 -15.35 39.90
C GLY A 237 0.90 -16.00 39.00
N ASP A 238 0.52 -16.61 37.88
CA ASP A 238 1.44 -17.34 37.02
C ASP A 238 2.36 -16.40 36.25
N ALA A 239 3.66 -16.51 36.50
CA ALA A 239 4.67 -15.70 35.83
C ALA A 239 4.91 -16.18 34.39
N GLN A 240 4.09 -15.71 33.45
CA GLN A 240 4.29 -15.97 32.01
C GLN A 240 5.16 -14.88 31.37
N MET A 241 6.44 -14.88 31.71
CA MET A 241 7.36 -13.84 31.24
C MET A 241 7.49 -13.83 29.71
N ALA A 242 7.24 -12.66 29.11
CA ALA A 242 7.49 -12.34 27.70
C ALA A 242 6.75 -13.19 26.66
N LEU A 243 5.64 -13.84 27.04
CA LEU A 243 4.90 -14.71 26.14
C LEU A 243 4.30 -13.93 24.95
N GLN A 244 3.69 -12.78 25.22
CA GLN A 244 3.21 -11.84 24.19
C GLN A 244 4.33 -11.41 23.22
N ALA A 245 5.52 -11.07 23.72
CA ALA A 245 6.64 -10.62 22.89
C ALA A 245 7.17 -11.72 21.96
N ARG A 246 7.19 -12.97 22.43
CA ARG A 246 7.57 -14.15 21.62
C ARG A 246 6.52 -14.42 20.54
N LEU A 247 5.24 -14.35 20.88
CA LEU A 247 4.13 -14.51 19.95
C LEU A 247 4.21 -13.46 18.82
N MET A 248 4.33 -12.18 19.19
CA MET A 248 4.47 -11.08 18.22
C MET A 248 5.67 -11.27 17.29
N SER A 249 6.82 -11.71 17.83
CA SER A 249 8.02 -11.98 17.04
C SER A 249 7.79 -13.08 15.99
N LYS A 250 7.08 -14.15 16.37
CA LYS A 250 6.74 -15.27 15.49
C LYS A 250 5.73 -14.85 14.43
N ALA A 251 4.67 -14.14 14.83
CA ALA A 251 3.62 -13.68 13.93
C ALA A 251 4.13 -12.68 12.89
N LEU A 252 4.85 -11.64 13.32
CA LEU A 252 5.38 -10.62 12.40
C LEU A 252 6.37 -11.20 11.39
N ARG A 253 7.17 -12.20 11.79
CA ARG A 253 8.07 -12.92 10.87
C ARG A 253 7.30 -13.62 9.75
N ARG A 254 6.15 -14.24 10.06
CA ARG A 254 5.28 -14.90 9.08
C ARG A 254 4.57 -13.87 8.19
N LEU A 255 4.02 -12.82 8.80
CA LEU A 255 3.22 -11.80 8.12
C LEU A 255 4.02 -10.96 7.13
N THR A 256 5.27 -10.59 7.46
CA THR A 256 6.05 -9.63 6.65
C THR A 256 6.23 -10.09 5.20
N HIS A 257 6.43 -11.40 4.98
CA HIS A 257 6.56 -11.95 3.62
C HIS A 257 5.24 -11.88 2.85
N SER A 258 4.13 -12.28 3.49
CA SER A 258 2.79 -12.27 2.90
C SER A 258 2.26 -10.85 2.63
N LEU A 259 2.66 -9.86 3.44
CA LEU A 259 2.27 -8.46 3.25
C LEU A 259 2.86 -7.88 1.97
N ASN A 260 4.14 -8.16 1.68
CA ASN A 260 4.80 -7.61 0.50
C ASN A 260 4.19 -8.14 -0.82
N SER A 261 3.72 -9.38 -0.85
CA SER A 261 3.06 -9.96 -2.02
C SER A 261 1.59 -9.54 -2.15
N SER A 262 0.87 -9.44 -1.03
CA SER A 262 -0.55 -9.01 -1.03
C SER A 262 -0.76 -7.51 -1.21
N GLN A 263 0.29 -6.70 -1.06
CA GLN A 263 0.20 -5.23 -0.98
C GLN A 263 -0.74 -4.74 0.14
N CYS A 264 -1.06 -5.57 1.13
CA CYS A 264 -1.87 -5.18 2.27
C CYS A 264 -1.07 -4.29 3.23
N LEU A 265 -1.66 -3.17 3.67
CA LEU A 265 -1.16 -2.32 4.75
C LEU A 265 -1.64 -2.86 6.09
N LEU A 266 -0.71 -3.22 6.99
CA LEU A 266 -1.03 -3.71 8.32
C LEU A 266 -0.66 -2.67 9.39
N ILE A 267 -1.66 -2.13 10.08
CA ILE A 267 -1.53 -1.09 11.10
C ILE A 267 -1.75 -1.71 12.47
N PHE A 268 -0.76 -1.57 13.35
CA PHE A 268 -0.90 -1.89 14.76
C PHE A 268 -1.05 -0.61 15.57
N ILE A 269 -2.10 -0.54 16.38
CA ILE A 269 -2.25 0.49 17.40
C ILE A 269 -1.60 0.00 18.69
N ASN A 270 -0.88 0.88 19.37
CA ASN A 270 -0.18 0.53 20.60
C ASN A 270 -0.24 1.67 21.61
N GLN A 271 -0.06 1.32 22.88
CA GLN A 271 -0.06 2.27 23.98
C GLN A 271 1.37 2.50 24.48
N THR A 272 1.66 3.73 24.92
CA THR A 272 2.91 4.04 25.64
C THR A 272 2.76 3.72 27.12
N ARG A 273 3.70 2.98 27.70
CA ARG A 273 3.86 2.80 29.14
C ARG A 273 5.15 3.47 29.63
N SER A 274 5.13 3.95 30.86
CA SER A 274 6.34 4.44 31.53
C SER A 274 7.13 3.26 32.07
N LYS A 275 8.38 3.11 31.67
CA LYS A 275 9.27 2.14 32.32
C LYS A 275 9.74 2.71 33.66
N LEU A 276 9.44 2.02 34.76
CA LEU A 276 10.07 2.33 36.05
C LEU A 276 11.58 2.12 35.91
N ASN A 277 12.35 3.17 36.17
CA ASN A 277 13.80 3.11 36.12
C ASN A 277 14.33 2.36 37.35
N THR A 278 14.72 1.11 37.18
CA THR A 278 15.31 0.27 38.25
C THR A 278 16.85 0.33 38.27
N GLY A 279 17.47 1.26 37.55
CA GLY A 279 18.92 1.49 37.60
C GLY A 279 19.40 2.08 38.93
N TYR A 280 20.69 1.86 39.24
CA TYR A 280 21.37 2.39 40.43
C TYR A 280 21.32 3.93 40.42
N GLY A 281 20.41 4.52 41.19
CA GLY A 281 20.26 5.98 41.32
C GLY A 281 18.88 6.57 41.04
N GLY A 282 17.85 5.78 40.70
CA GLY A 282 16.43 6.14 40.88
C GLY A 282 15.89 7.47 40.31
N GLY A 283 16.62 8.17 39.45
CA GLY A 283 16.31 9.55 39.05
C GLY A 283 16.42 9.87 37.56
N GLY A 284 16.55 8.86 36.69
CA GLY A 284 16.53 9.08 35.23
C GLY A 284 15.10 9.19 34.68
N PRO A 285 14.84 9.97 33.61
CA PRO A 285 13.51 10.11 33.03
C PRO A 285 12.95 8.74 32.61
N SER A 286 11.68 8.47 32.96
CA SER A 286 10.99 7.24 32.56
C SER A 286 10.94 7.16 31.04
N ALA A 287 11.63 6.17 30.46
CA ALA A 287 11.58 5.95 29.03
C ALA A 287 10.18 5.44 28.64
N GLU A 288 9.56 6.07 27.64
CA GLU A 288 8.33 5.57 27.03
C GLU A 288 8.61 4.28 26.27
N VAL A 289 7.98 3.19 26.70
CA VAL A 289 8.06 1.87 26.05
C VAL A 289 6.70 1.49 25.50
N THR A 290 6.68 0.69 24.44
CA THR A 290 5.46 0.15 23.82
C THR A 290 5.26 -1.32 24.21
N ALA A 291 4.01 -1.79 24.24
CA ALA A 291 3.69 -3.18 24.55
C ALA A 291 4.07 -4.15 23.41
N GLY A 292 4.11 -5.46 23.68
CA GLY A 292 4.43 -6.48 22.67
C GLY A 292 5.93 -6.70 22.38
N GLY A 293 6.81 -6.14 23.21
CA GLY A 293 8.26 -6.29 23.08
C GLY A 293 8.88 -5.45 21.95
N ASN A 294 10.04 -5.87 21.46
CA ASN A 294 10.79 -5.07 20.46
C ASN A 294 10.50 -5.46 19.01
N ALA A 295 9.86 -6.59 18.74
CA ALA A 295 9.67 -7.08 17.37
C ALA A 295 8.97 -6.07 16.47
N LEU A 296 7.86 -5.50 16.94
CA LEU A 296 7.09 -4.52 16.17
C LEU A 296 7.95 -3.30 15.79
N LYS A 297 8.85 -2.85 16.68
CA LYS A 297 9.77 -1.74 16.41
C LYS A 297 10.71 -2.03 15.25
N PHE A 298 11.12 -3.29 15.06
CA PHE A 298 12.03 -3.70 13.97
C PHE A 298 11.27 -3.93 12.65
N TYR A 299 10.14 -4.64 12.70
CA TYR A 299 9.35 -4.99 11.52
C TYR A 299 8.57 -3.81 10.94
N ALA A 300 8.10 -2.86 11.78
CA ALA A 300 7.41 -1.68 11.30
C ALA A 300 8.29 -0.87 10.33
N SER A 301 7.76 -0.54 9.15
CA SER A 301 8.41 0.33 8.18
C SER A 301 8.22 1.79 8.54
N VAL A 302 7.04 2.13 9.07
CA VAL A 302 6.72 3.45 9.59
C VAL A 302 6.26 3.32 11.03
N ARG A 303 6.74 4.21 11.90
CA ARG A 303 6.27 4.32 13.29
C ARG A 303 5.85 5.76 13.55
N LEU A 304 4.62 5.93 14.01
CA LEU A 304 3.99 7.21 14.27
C LEU A 304 3.73 7.36 15.77
N GLN A 305 4.32 8.38 16.38
CA GLN A 305 4.05 8.74 17.76
C GLN A 305 3.00 9.85 17.78
N VAL A 306 1.81 9.54 18.28
CA VAL A 306 0.67 10.46 18.36
C VAL A 306 0.55 11.01 19.77
N ARG A 307 0.56 12.34 19.90
CA ARG A 307 0.41 13.05 21.17
C ARG A 307 -0.64 14.14 21.05
N LYS A 308 -1.44 14.31 22.11
CA LYS A 308 -2.32 15.45 22.26
C LYS A 308 -1.50 16.66 22.68
N LYS A 309 -1.59 17.76 21.92
CA LYS A 309 -0.88 19.02 22.19
C LYS A 309 -1.71 19.91 23.10
N GLU A 310 -2.93 20.23 22.68
CA GLU A 310 -3.85 21.07 23.44
C GLU A 310 -5.31 20.71 23.13
N GLN A 311 -6.21 21.18 23.98
CA GLN A 311 -7.65 21.00 23.81
C GLN A 311 -8.24 22.25 23.16
N LEU A 312 -8.95 22.07 22.05
CA LEU A 312 -9.60 23.14 21.32
C LEU A 312 -10.93 23.47 22.00
N LYS A 313 -11.14 24.74 22.34
CA LYS A 313 -12.32 25.24 23.05
C LYS A 313 -12.96 26.41 22.30
N ARG A 314 -14.29 26.49 22.36
CA ARG A 314 -15.08 27.63 21.89
C ARG A 314 -15.82 28.19 23.11
N GLY A 315 -15.29 29.30 23.65
CA GLY A 315 -15.65 29.71 25.01
C GLY A 315 -15.25 28.61 26.00
N ASP A 316 -16.21 28.11 26.77
CA ASP A 316 -15.98 27.04 27.75
C ASP A 316 -16.22 25.63 27.23
N VAL A 317 -16.79 25.48 26.02
CA VAL A 317 -17.13 24.16 25.47
C VAL A 317 -15.95 23.59 24.66
N PRO A 318 -15.40 22.43 25.05
CA PRO A 318 -14.37 21.77 24.26
C PRO A 318 -14.98 21.10 23.03
N PHE A 319 -14.45 21.40 21.85
CA PHE A 319 -14.97 20.87 20.58
C PHE A 319 -13.96 19.97 19.84
N GLY A 320 -12.70 19.94 20.27
CA GLY A 320 -11.68 19.13 19.63
C GLY A 320 -10.36 19.09 20.39
N SER A 321 -9.34 18.52 19.76
CA SER A 321 -7.98 18.47 20.27
C SER A 321 -6.98 18.71 19.14
N ALA A 322 -5.99 19.55 19.36
CA ALA A 322 -4.83 19.66 18.49
C ALA A 322 -3.89 18.48 18.76
N VAL A 323 -3.49 17.79 17.70
CA VAL A 323 -2.68 16.58 17.77
C VAL A 323 -1.37 16.79 17.01
N ILE A 324 -0.28 16.30 17.60
CA ILE A 324 1.02 16.23 16.96
C ILE A 324 1.39 14.78 16.70
N VAL A 325 1.78 14.48 15.47
CA VAL A 325 2.26 13.17 15.04
C VAL A 325 3.72 13.28 14.64
N LYS A 326 4.59 12.57 15.35
CA LYS A 326 6.01 12.47 15.02
C LYS A 326 6.29 11.16 14.29
N VAL A 327 6.91 11.25 13.12
CA VAL A 327 7.38 10.09 12.36
C VAL A 327 8.70 9.61 12.97
N VAL A 328 8.64 8.75 13.98
CA VAL A 328 9.85 8.31 14.71
C VAL A 328 10.66 7.25 13.94
N LYS A 329 10.05 6.61 12.95
CA LYS A 329 10.74 5.69 12.02
C LYS A 329 10.07 5.80 10.66
N ASN A 330 10.88 5.86 9.60
CA ASN A 330 10.41 5.83 8.22
C ASN A 330 11.48 5.10 7.38
N LYS A 331 11.09 4.01 6.73
CA LYS A 331 11.96 3.23 5.83
C LYS A 331 11.80 3.61 4.34
N VAL A 332 10.83 4.46 4.00
CA VAL A 332 10.52 4.82 2.60
C VAL A 332 10.87 6.27 2.26
N SER A 333 11.18 7.08 3.27
CA SER A 333 11.50 8.52 3.16
C SER A 333 12.19 8.99 4.46
N PRO A 334 12.84 10.18 4.49
CA PRO A 334 13.51 10.68 5.68
C PRO A 334 12.61 10.69 6.94
N PRO A 335 13.08 10.13 8.08
CA PRO A 335 12.32 10.11 9.33
C PRO A 335 12.37 11.46 10.08
N PHE A 336 11.74 11.50 11.25
CA PHE A 336 11.75 12.58 12.25
C PHE A 336 11.01 13.86 11.89
N ARG A 337 10.30 13.88 10.77
CA ARG A 337 9.32 14.92 10.48
C ARG A 337 8.14 14.85 11.44
N THR A 338 7.51 15.99 11.68
CA THR A 338 6.32 16.14 12.52
C THR A 338 5.20 16.76 11.72
N ALA A 339 3.99 16.27 11.95
CA ALA A 339 2.76 16.85 11.44
C ALA A 339 1.90 17.30 12.61
N GLU A 340 1.23 18.44 12.47
CA GLU A 340 0.25 18.93 13.43
C GLU A 340 -1.09 19.08 12.71
N PHE A 341 -2.17 18.67 13.35
CA PHE A 341 -3.52 18.82 12.82
C PHE A 341 -4.56 18.79 13.94
N ASP A 342 -5.74 19.33 13.64
CA ASP A 342 -6.86 19.40 14.57
C ASP A 342 -7.77 18.17 14.39
N ILE A 343 -8.17 17.55 15.50
CA ILE A 343 -9.24 16.54 15.54
C ILE A 343 -10.49 17.17 16.16
N GLU A 344 -11.56 17.28 15.38
CA GLU A 344 -12.88 17.73 15.81
C GLU A 344 -13.71 16.53 16.31
N TYR A 345 -14.31 16.64 17.49
CA TYR A 345 -15.10 15.55 18.05
C TYR A 345 -16.33 15.25 17.18
N GLY A 346 -16.55 13.98 16.86
CA GLY A 346 -17.64 13.51 15.99
C GLY A 346 -17.41 13.68 14.48
N LYS A 347 -16.34 14.38 14.05
CA LYS A 347 -16.00 14.56 12.63
C LYS A 347 -14.63 14.00 12.24
N GLY A 348 -13.70 13.93 13.19
CA GLY A 348 -12.33 13.47 12.94
C GLY A 348 -11.36 14.60 12.57
N ILE A 349 -10.35 14.28 11.78
CA ILE A 349 -9.29 15.19 11.34
C ILE A 349 -9.88 16.28 10.43
N SER A 350 -9.56 17.54 10.76
CA SER A 350 -10.04 18.72 10.03
C SER A 350 -9.17 18.98 8.79
N ARG A 351 -9.48 18.32 7.67
CA ARG A 351 -8.76 18.48 6.38
C ARG A 351 -8.72 19.93 5.93
N GLU A 352 -9.83 20.66 6.02
CA GLU A 352 -9.89 22.05 5.58
C GLU A 352 -9.04 22.97 6.46
N GLY A 353 -8.93 22.66 7.76
CA GLY A 353 -8.01 23.37 8.65
C GLY A 353 -6.55 23.26 8.18
N GLU A 354 -6.12 22.06 7.79
CA GLU A 354 -4.76 21.84 7.28
C GLU A 354 -4.52 22.57 5.94
N ILE A 355 -5.50 22.57 5.04
CA ILE A 355 -5.40 23.28 3.75
C ILE A 355 -5.21 24.77 3.99
N LEU A 356 -5.96 25.37 4.92
CA LEU A 356 -5.81 26.78 5.27
C LEU A 356 -4.42 27.09 5.82
N ASP A 357 -3.95 26.29 6.78
CA ASP A 357 -2.66 26.52 7.44
C ASP A 357 -1.49 26.38 6.46
N LEU A 358 -1.52 25.34 5.62
CA LEU A 358 -0.51 25.14 4.58
C LEU A 358 -0.61 26.19 3.48
N GLY A 359 -1.82 26.57 3.07
CA GLY A 359 -2.05 27.57 2.05
C GLY A 359 -1.49 28.93 2.45
N VAL A 360 -1.72 29.37 3.70
CA VAL A 360 -1.14 30.60 4.25
C VAL A 360 0.38 30.47 4.39
N LYS A 361 0.87 29.37 4.99
CA LYS A 361 2.30 29.14 5.19
C LYS A 361 3.10 29.16 3.89
N HIS A 362 2.52 28.68 2.79
CA HIS A 362 3.16 28.64 1.49
C HIS A 362 2.76 29.81 0.57
N GLY A 363 2.01 30.80 1.07
CA GLY A 363 1.63 32.01 0.31
C GLY A 363 0.69 31.74 -0.88
N LEU A 364 -0.07 30.65 -0.83
CA LEU A 364 -1.16 30.36 -1.78
C LEU A 364 -2.47 31.02 -1.35
N LEU A 365 -2.63 31.25 -0.04
CA LEU A 365 -3.69 32.03 0.55
C LEU A 365 -3.11 33.28 1.20
N GLY A 366 -3.78 34.41 1.01
CA GLY A 366 -3.48 35.64 1.73
C GLY A 366 -4.26 35.69 3.04
N GLN A 367 -3.61 36.19 4.10
CA GLN A 367 -4.26 36.47 5.37
C GLN A 367 -4.04 37.94 5.73
N SER A 368 -5.13 38.71 5.86
CA SER A 368 -5.11 40.11 6.28
C SER A 368 -5.99 40.28 7.51
N GLY A 369 -5.36 40.25 8.69
CA GLY A 369 -6.06 40.18 9.97
C GLY A 369 -6.88 38.88 10.07
N SER A 370 -8.19 39.02 10.22
CA SER A 370 -9.13 37.89 10.27
C SER A 370 -9.63 37.44 8.89
N TRP A 371 -9.32 38.18 7.82
CA TRP A 371 -9.81 37.86 6.48
C TRP A 371 -8.86 36.93 5.72
N PHE A 372 -9.43 35.93 5.05
CA PHE A 372 -8.72 35.04 4.13
C PHE A 372 -9.03 35.42 2.68
N SER A 373 -7.98 35.47 1.86
CA SER A 373 -8.05 35.77 0.44
C SER A 373 -7.43 34.66 -0.41
N TYR A 374 -8.03 34.42 -1.56
CA TYR A 374 -7.54 33.49 -2.58
C TYR A 374 -7.54 34.24 -3.92
N GLU A 375 -6.40 34.21 -4.62
CA GLU A 375 -6.20 34.92 -5.90
C GLU A 375 -6.61 36.42 -5.86
N GLY A 376 -6.36 37.08 -4.72
CA GLY A 376 -6.68 38.50 -4.52
C GLY A 376 -8.14 38.81 -4.18
N LYS A 377 -9.02 37.81 -4.09
CA LYS A 377 -10.42 37.98 -3.63
C LYS A 377 -10.57 37.49 -2.19
N ASN A 378 -11.15 38.32 -1.33
CA ASN A 378 -11.52 37.94 0.02
C ASN A 378 -12.73 37.00 -0.03
N PHE A 379 -12.62 35.80 0.55
CA PHE A 379 -13.69 34.80 0.49
C PHE A 379 -14.32 34.49 1.85
N ALA A 380 -13.60 34.70 2.97
CA ALA A 380 -14.13 34.43 4.29
C ALA A 380 -13.52 35.30 5.39
N ASN A 381 -14.30 35.54 6.44
CA ASN A 381 -13.86 36.15 7.69
C ASN A 381 -13.77 35.07 8.78
N GLY A 382 -12.61 34.98 9.42
CA GLY A 382 -12.30 34.01 10.47
C GLY A 382 -12.03 32.61 9.94
N ARG A 383 -11.34 31.81 10.76
CA ARG A 383 -10.94 30.43 10.42
C ARG A 383 -12.14 29.52 10.14
N GLU A 384 -13.20 29.64 10.94
CA GLU A 384 -14.41 28.82 10.80
C GLU A 384 -15.18 29.12 9.51
N GLY A 385 -15.30 30.40 9.14
CA GLY A 385 -15.91 30.79 7.87
C GLY A 385 -15.12 30.27 6.67
N ALA A 386 -13.79 30.32 6.75
CA ALA A 386 -12.90 29.82 5.70
C ALA A 386 -12.98 28.29 5.55
N LYS A 387 -13.04 27.55 6.67
CA LYS A 387 -13.25 26.09 6.64
C LYS A 387 -14.58 25.75 5.96
N LYS A 388 -15.67 26.42 6.35
CA LYS A 388 -17.00 26.18 5.76
C LYS A 388 -17.01 26.45 4.26
N TYR A 389 -16.36 27.52 3.82
CA TYR A 389 -16.21 27.83 2.40
C TYR A 389 -15.51 26.71 1.63
N LEU A 390 -14.39 26.17 2.16
CA LEU A 390 -13.69 25.05 1.53
C LEU A 390 -14.49 23.74 1.54
N GLN A 391 -15.36 23.53 2.52
CA GLN A 391 -16.28 22.38 2.56
C GLN A 391 -17.36 22.48 1.48
N GLU A 392 -17.86 23.68 1.21
CA GLU A 392 -18.87 23.93 0.16
C GLU A 392 -18.25 23.95 -1.25
N HIS A 393 -17.00 24.38 -1.38
CA HIS A 393 -16.25 24.51 -2.64
C HIS A 393 -15.08 23.51 -2.72
N THR A 394 -15.43 22.24 -2.93
CA THR A 394 -14.46 21.12 -3.01
C THR A 394 -13.48 21.25 -4.18
N ASP A 395 -13.89 21.88 -5.27
CA ASP A 395 -13.06 22.18 -6.45
C ASP A 395 -11.87 23.08 -6.10
N ILE A 396 -12.12 24.14 -5.32
CA ILE A 396 -11.07 25.06 -4.84
C ILE A 396 -10.17 24.35 -3.84
N ALA A 397 -10.75 23.55 -2.93
CA ALA A 397 -9.99 22.80 -1.94
C ALA A 397 -9.01 21.82 -2.61
N ASP A 398 -9.44 21.08 -3.63
CA ASP A 398 -8.59 20.14 -4.34
C ASP A 398 -7.52 20.84 -5.20
N ALA A 399 -7.85 21.98 -5.83
CA ALA A 399 -6.87 22.82 -6.52
C ALA A 399 -5.76 23.32 -5.57
N LEU A 400 -6.14 23.79 -4.38
CA LEU A 400 -5.20 24.19 -3.32
C LEU A 400 -4.33 23.01 -2.87
N VAL A 401 -4.91 21.83 -2.66
CA VAL A 401 -4.15 20.62 -2.29
C VAL A 401 -3.12 20.27 -3.36
N GLY A 402 -3.49 20.35 -4.64
CA GLY A 402 -2.58 20.13 -5.77
C GLY A 402 -1.40 21.10 -5.74
N ALA A 403 -1.68 22.40 -5.63
CA ALA A 403 -0.66 23.44 -5.58
C ALA A 403 0.25 23.32 -4.33
N ILE A 404 -0.32 22.96 -3.17
CA ILE A 404 0.46 22.70 -1.94
C ILE A 404 1.41 21.52 -2.15
N LYS A 405 0.89 20.40 -2.66
CA LYS A 405 1.71 19.19 -2.90
C LYS A 405 2.83 19.48 -3.88
N GLU A 406 2.58 20.21 -4.96
CA GLU A 406 3.59 20.61 -5.93
C GLU A 406 4.68 21.50 -5.28
N LYS A 407 4.28 22.51 -4.53
CA LYS A 407 5.22 23.46 -3.92
C LYS A 407 6.08 22.83 -2.81
N VAL A 408 5.56 21.83 -2.11
CA VAL A 408 6.23 21.15 -1.00
C VAL A 408 7.05 19.94 -1.46
N LEU A 409 6.49 19.10 -2.34
CA LEU A 409 7.16 17.88 -2.81
C LEU A 409 8.01 18.13 -4.06
N GLY A 410 7.67 19.12 -4.90
CA GLY A 410 8.44 19.51 -6.09
C GLY A 410 9.84 20.04 -5.77
N LYS A 411 10.04 20.64 -4.58
CA LYS A 411 11.36 21.10 -4.10
C LYS A 411 12.27 19.98 -3.58
N SER A 412 11.81 18.72 -3.55
CA SER A 412 12.57 17.59 -2.99
C SER A 412 13.27 16.71 -4.04
N ARG A 413 13.31 17.13 -5.31
CA ARG A 413 14.16 16.50 -6.33
C ARG A 413 15.35 17.42 -6.60
N PRO A 414 16.58 17.07 -6.19
CA PRO A 414 17.71 17.42 -7.02
C PRO A 414 17.53 16.65 -8.32
N THR A 415 17.19 17.35 -9.39
CA THR A 415 17.61 16.94 -10.73
C THR A 415 19.12 17.12 -10.74
N GLU A 416 19.86 16.08 -10.35
CA GLU A 416 21.14 15.87 -10.97
C GLU A 416 20.81 15.37 -12.37
N ASP A 417 20.69 16.34 -13.29
CA ASP A 417 21.05 16.09 -14.67
C ASP A 417 22.50 15.63 -14.62
N VAL A 418 22.70 14.31 -14.62
CA VAL A 418 23.96 13.75 -15.06
C VAL A 418 24.00 14.12 -16.53
N GLU A 419 24.76 15.16 -16.85
CA GLU A 419 25.20 15.42 -18.20
C GLU A 419 25.76 14.10 -18.72
N ASP A 420 25.03 13.49 -19.65
CA ASP A 420 25.51 12.41 -20.50
C ASP A 420 26.74 12.97 -21.22
N GLU A 421 27.93 12.69 -20.67
CA GLU A 421 29.17 12.67 -21.44
C GLU A 421 28.97 11.64 -22.56
N GLY A 422 28.63 12.17 -23.74
CA GLY A 422 28.20 11.41 -24.89
C GLY A 422 29.18 10.30 -25.26
N PHE A 423 28.69 9.06 -25.22
CA PHE A 423 29.20 8.04 -26.12
C PHE A 423 28.62 8.36 -27.50
N LEU A 424 29.45 8.98 -28.33
CA LEU A 424 29.19 9.17 -29.76
C LEU A 424 28.86 7.81 -30.38
N HIS A 425 27.60 7.65 -30.77
CA HIS A 425 27.23 6.76 -31.85
C HIS A 425 27.66 7.45 -33.14
N GLU A 426 28.79 7.03 -33.72
CA GLU A 426 29.04 7.24 -35.14
C GLU A 426 28.28 6.17 -35.90
N ASP A 427 27.21 6.62 -36.56
CA ASP A 427 26.52 5.93 -37.64
C ASP A 427 27.47 5.82 -38.83
N ASP A 428 27.93 4.60 -39.16
CA ASP A 428 28.54 4.32 -40.46
C ASP A 428 27.46 3.83 -41.43
N ASP A 429 26.79 4.79 -42.05
CA ASP A 429 26.07 4.61 -43.30
C ASP A 429 27.07 4.54 -44.47
N ALA A 430 26.93 3.50 -45.28
CA ALA A 430 27.17 3.42 -46.73
C ALA A 430 28.32 4.28 -47.33
N PHE A 431 29.43 3.62 -47.68
CA PHE A 431 30.34 4.13 -48.72
C PHE A 431 30.13 3.35 -50.03
N GLU A 432 29.48 4.01 -50.99
CA GLU A 432 29.38 3.61 -52.38
C GLU A 432 30.78 3.53 -53.01
N MET A 433 31.04 2.42 -53.73
CA MET A 433 32.14 2.34 -54.68
C MET A 433 31.73 3.05 -55.97
N ASP A 434 32.29 4.22 -56.25
CA ASP A 434 32.26 4.79 -57.60
C ASP A 434 33.62 4.63 -58.29
N HIS A 435 33.54 4.25 -59.56
CA HIS A 435 34.66 3.95 -60.45
C HIS A 435 35.30 5.24 -60.95
N GLY A 436 36.63 5.35 -60.85
CA GLY A 436 37.40 6.42 -61.46
C GLY A 436 38.52 5.85 -62.33
N ASP A 437 38.18 5.48 -63.57
CA ASP A 437 39.13 5.34 -64.68
C ASP A 437 39.57 6.71 -65.20
N ASN A 438 40.78 6.72 -65.80
CA ASN A 438 41.42 7.76 -66.64
C ASN A 438 42.05 8.96 -65.93
N LEU A 439 43.39 9.17 -65.93
CA LEU A 439 44.35 9.37 -67.02
C LEU A 439 44.03 10.53 -67.98
N GLU A 440 45.07 11.37 -68.18
CA GLU A 440 45.23 12.47 -69.14
C GLU A 440 44.49 13.78 -68.79
N GLY A 441 45.08 14.97 -68.75
CA GLY A 441 46.35 15.46 -69.27
C GLY A 441 46.11 16.67 -70.18
N THR A 442 46.33 17.90 -69.69
CA THR A 442 46.82 19.05 -70.48
C THR A 442 47.42 20.08 -69.52
N GLY A 443 48.72 20.37 -69.70
CA GLY A 443 49.50 21.35 -68.95
C GLY A 443 50.97 21.00 -68.96
#